data_AF-A0A2T0WCD2-F1
#
_entry.id   AF-A0A2T0WCD2-F1
#
_cell.length_a   1.000
_cell.length_b   1.000
_cell.length_c   1.000
_cell.angle_alpha   90.00
_cell.angle_beta   90.00
_cell.angle_gamma   90.00
#
_symmetry.space_group_name_H-M   'P 1'
#
loop_
_entity.id
_entity.type
_entity.pdbx_description
1 polymer ?
#
loop_
_entity_poly.entity_id
_entity_poly.type
_entity_poly.pdbx_seq_one_letter_code
_entity_poly.pdbx_strand_id
1 'polypeptide(L)'
;MARFYALSLEPTLFGEVSLIRNWGRIGARGQIRCETFEQPEAAAAAFEHLQILKLRKGYLPKTAIHATANGTECDDVVYADD
;
A
#
# COMPACT_ATOMS: atom_id res chain seq x y z
N MET A 1 -4.75 -4.38 -20.57
CA MET A 1 -3.87 -5.34 -19.86
C MET A 1 -3.75 -4.86 -18.43
N ALA A 2 -4.68 -5.26 -17.58
CA ALA A 2 -4.87 -4.63 -16.28
C ALA A 2 -3.72 -4.98 -15.31
N ARG A 3 -3.12 -3.93 -14.73
CA ARG A 3 -2.09 -4.04 -13.70
C ARG A 3 -2.63 -3.42 -12.41
N PHE A 4 -2.16 -3.92 -11.29
CA PHE A 4 -2.45 -3.35 -9.99
C PHE A 4 -1.15 -3.02 -9.27
N TYR A 5 -1.24 -2.07 -8.35
CA TYR A 5 -0.19 -1.69 -7.43
C TYR A 5 -0.85 -1.41 -6.09
N ALA A 6 -0.64 -2.23 -5.06
CA ALA A 6 -1.16 -2.03 -3.72
C ALA A 6 -0.04 -1.59 -2.77
N LEU A 7 -0.37 -0.68 -1.87
CA LEU A 7 0.46 -0.22 -0.78
C LEU A 7 -0.28 -0.45 0.53
N SER A 8 0.44 -0.90 1.55
CA SER A 8 -0.07 -0.99 2.92
C SER A 8 1.02 -0.74 3.94
N LEU A 9 0.64 -0.22 5.11
CA LEU A 9 1.50 -0.05 6.27
C LEU A 9 1.06 -1.06 7.33
N GLU A 10 1.98 -1.93 7.75
CA GLU A 10 1.72 -2.92 8.80
C GLU A 10 2.65 -2.67 9.99
N PRO A 11 2.11 -2.49 11.21
CA PRO A 11 2.94 -2.44 12.40
C PRO A 11 3.56 -3.81 12.66
N THR A 12 4.82 -3.81 13.06
CA THR A 12 5.55 -5.03 13.43
C THR A 12 5.46 -5.28 14.94
N LEU A 13 5.73 -6.50 15.37
CA LEU A 13 5.77 -6.88 16.79
C LEU A 13 6.88 -6.16 17.58
N PHE A 14 7.82 -5.50 16.90
CA PHE A 14 8.98 -4.83 17.49
C PHE A 14 8.82 -3.32 17.60
N GLY A 15 7.63 -2.78 17.29
CA GLY A 15 7.37 -1.34 17.32
C GLY A 15 7.82 -0.59 16.07
N GLU A 16 8.39 -1.29 15.09
CA GLU A 16 8.71 -0.78 13.76
C GLU A 16 7.47 -0.86 12.86
N VAL A 17 7.48 -0.17 11.73
CA VAL A 17 6.41 -0.23 10.72
C VAL A 17 6.97 -0.74 9.39
N SER A 18 6.29 -1.70 8.79
CA SER A 18 6.64 -2.25 7.48
C SER A 18 5.71 -1.73 6.39
N LEU A 19 6.30 -1.11 5.38
CA LEU A 19 5.65 -0.75 4.13
C LEU A 19 5.65 -1.95 3.19
N ILE A 20 4.46 -2.47 2.91
CA ILE A 20 4.26 -3.57 1.99
C ILE A 20 3.81 -3.00 0.64
N ARG A 21 4.45 -3.49 -0.41
CA ARG A 21 4.18 -3.14 -1.80
C ARG A 21 3.84 -4.41 -2.54
N ASN A 22 2.66 -4.48 -3.15
CA ASN A 22 2.27 -5.61 -4.00
C ASN A 22 1.96 -5.10 -5.41
N TRP A 23 2.51 -5.71 -6.44
CA TRP A 23 2.24 -5.31 -7.81
C TRP A 23 2.20 -6.49 -8.75
N GLY A 24 1.41 -6.37 -9.81
CA GLY A 24 1.28 -7.45 -10.77
C GLY A 24 0.27 -7.18 -11.84
N ARG A 25 0.06 -8.22 -12.66
CA ARG A 25 -1.06 -8.28 -13.60
C ARG A 25 -2.26 -8.86 -12.85
N ILE A 26 -3.46 -8.35 -13.11
CA ILE A 26 -4.70 -8.89 -12.55
C ILE A 26 -4.86 -10.34 -13.02
N GLY A 27 -5.15 -11.27 -12.09
CA GLY A 27 -5.26 -12.71 -12.36
C GLY A 27 -3.94 -13.49 -12.31
N ALA A 28 -2.82 -12.85 -11.92
CA ALA A 28 -1.54 -13.52 -11.69
C ALA A 28 -1.05 -13.34 -10.24
N ARG A 29 -0.06 -14.15 -9.83
CA ARG A 29 0.45 -14.21 -8.44
C ARG A 29 1.14 -12.93 -7.95
N GLY A 30 1.39 -11.95 -8.82
CA GLY A 30 2.02 -10.67 -8.46
C GLY A 30 3.44 -10.82 -7.89
N GLN A 31 3.95 -9.72 -7.35
CA GLN A 31 5.21 -9.62 -6.61
C GLN A 31 4.97 -8.77 -5.37
N ILE A 32 5.59 -9.17 -4.27
CA ILE A 32 5.49 -8.47 -2.98
C ILE A 32 6.88 -8.03 -2.56
N ARG A 33 6.99 -6.81 -2.02
CA ARG A 33 8.18 -6.31 -1.34
C ARG A 33 7.77 -5.61 -0.07
N CYS A 34 8.39 -6.01 1.02
CA CYS A 34 8.34 -5.33 2.30
C CYS A 34 9.57 -4.45 2.48
N GLU A 35 9.39 -3.31 3.12
CA GLU A 35 10.45 -2.43 3.58
C GLU A 35 10.11 -1.98 4.99
N THR A 36 10.98 -2.32 5.95
CA THR A 36 10.75 -2.06 7.36
C THR A 36 11.45 -0.77 7.77
N PHE A 37 10.75 0.05 8.55
CA PHE A 37 11.22 1.32 9.06
C PHE A 37 11.10 1.32 10.58
N GLU A 38 12.18 1.69 11.26
CA GLU A 38 12.20 1.82 12.72
C GLU A 38 11.22 2.90 13.22
N GLN A 39 11.03 3.96 12.43
CA GLN A 39 10.16 5.08 12.76
C GLN A 39 8.85 5.03 11.97
N PRO A 40 7.67 5.08 12.62
CA PRO A 40 6.38 5.07 11.93
C PRO A 40 6.24 6.29 10.99
N GLU A 41 6.80 7.43 11.35
CA GLU A 41 6.77 8.65 10.54
C GLU A 41 7.54 8.47 9.22
N ALA A 42 8.67 7.74 9.27
CA ALA A 42 9.45 7.43 8.07
C ALA A 42 8.68 6.50 7.13
N ALA A 43 7.97 5.51 7.68
CA ALA A 43 7.13 4.61 6.91
C ALA A 43 5.96 5.36 6.24
N ALA A 44 5.29 6.25 6.98
CA ALA A 44 4.21 7.08 6.48
C ALA A 44 4.68 8.02 5.36
N ALA A 45 5.82 8.70 5.54
CA ALA A 45 6.40 9.55 4.51
C ALA A 45 6.77 8.76 3.23
N ALA A 46 7.31 7.55 3.37
CA ALA A 46 7.61 6.68 2.24
C ALA A 46 6.35 6.20 1.51
N PHE A 47 5.28 5.88 2.26
CA PHE A 47 3.98 5.52 1.73
C PHE A 47 3.37 6.66 0.90
N GLU A 48 3.26 7.86 1.49
CA GLU A 48 2.71 9.05 0.82
C GLU A 48 3.49 9.40 -0.45
N HIS A 49 4.82 9.33 -0.38
CA HIS A 49 5.67 9.60 -1.53
C HIS A 49 5.37 8.62 -2.68
N LEU A 50 5.27 7.32 -2.41
CA LEU A 50 4.93 6.33 -3.43
C LEU A 50 3.52 6.52 -3.96
N GLN A 51 2.56 6.81 -3.10
CA GLN A 51 1.20 7.12 -3.47
C GLN A 51 1.16 8.24 -4.50
N ILE A 52 1.80 9.38 -4.22
CA ILE A 52 1.87 10.52 -5.15
C ILE A 52 2.54 10.12 -6.46
N LEU A 53 3.63 9.35 -6.41
CA LEU A 53 4.32 8.88 -7.62
C LEU A 53 3.43 7.98 -8.49
N LYS A 54 2.61 7.11 -7.88
CA LYS A 54 1.70 6.22 -8.63
C LYS A 54 0.49 6.97 -9.19
N LEU A 55 -0.06 7.92 -8.44
CA LEU A 55 -1.10 8.82 -8.91
C LEU A 55 -0.63 9.62 -10.13
N ARG A 56 0.58 10.19 -10.08
CA ARG A 56 1.19 10.90 -11.21
C ARG A 56 1.44 10.00 -12.43
N LYS A 57 1.64 8.71 -12.20
CA LYS A 57 1.82 7.71 -13.28
C LYS A 57 0.50 7.29 -13.92
N GLY A 58 -0.64 7.80 -13.45
CA GLY A 58 -1.97 7.49 -13.99
C GLY A 58 -2.66 6.32 -13.30
N TYR A 59 -2.10 5.79 -12.22
CA TYR A 59 -2.83 4.82 -11.42
C TYR A 59 -3.91 5.53 -10.60
N LEU A 60 -5.09 4.93 -10.52
CA LEU A 60 -6.21 5.48 -9.76
C LEU A 60 -6.35 4.75 -8.42
N PRO A 61 -6.58 5.48 -7.31
CA PRO A 61 -6.84 4.86 -6.02
C PRO A 61 -8.20 4.18 -6.10
N LYS A 62 -8.21 2.87 -5.91
CA LYS A 62 -9.42 2.12 -5.65
C LYS A 62 -9.75 2.38 -4.19
N THR A 63 -10.84 3.09 -3.95
CA THR A 63 -11.34 3.25 -2.57
C THR A 63 -11.51 1.85 -1.99
N ALA A 64 -10.71 1.53 -0.98
CA ALA A 64 -10.87 0.29 -0.26
C ALA A 64 -12.12 0.49 0.60
N ILE A 65 -13.21 -0.19 0.23
CA ILE A 65 -14.46 -0.14 0.98
C ILE A 65 -14.29 -0.87 2.32
N HIS A 66 -13.72 -0.21 3.32
CA HIS A 66 -13.68 -0.73 4.69
C HIS A 66 -14.73 0.00 5.53
N ALA A 67 -15.96 -0.52 5.52
CA ALA A 67 -16.92 -0.25 6.59
C ALA A 67 -16.38 -0.89 7.88
N THR A 68 -16.10 -0.07 8.88
CA THR A 68 -15.46 -0.43 10.14
C THR A 68 -16.43 -1.13 11.10
N ALA A 69 -15.94 -2.16 11.77
CA ALA A 69 -16.37 -2.51 13.13
C ALA A 69 -15.13 -2.96 13.88
N ASN A 70 -14.69 -2.16 14.85
CA ASN A 70 -13.55 -2.38 15.75
C ASN A 70 -12.20 -1.93 15.17
N GLY A 71 -11.73 -0.80 15.67
CA GLY A 71 -10.58 -0.07 15.15
C GLY A 71 -9.28 -0.87 15.18
N THR A 72 -8.62 -0.92 14.03
CA THR A 72 -7.21 -0.57 13.83
C THR A 72 -7.11 -0.19 12.36
N GLU A 73 -6.77 1.06 12.10
CA GLU A 73 -6.66 1.66 10.77
C GLU A 73 -5.50 0.96 10.02
N CYS A 74 -5.82 0.27 8.92
CA CYS A 74 -4.84 -0.23 7.97
C CYS A 74 -5.07 0.53 6.66
N ASP A 75 -4.16 1.43 6.31
CA ASP A 75 -4.17 2.19 5.06
C ASP A 75 -3.85 1.29 3.85
N ASP A 76 -4.71 0.32 3.58
CA ASP A 76 -4.64 -0.53 2.41
C ASP A 76 -5.17 0.25 1.18
N VAL A 77 -4.25 0.78 0.36
CA VAL A 77 -4.63 1.47 -0.88
C VAL A 77 -4.20 0.65 -2.08
N VAL A 78 -5.20 0.19 -2.84
CA VAL A 78 -4.98 -0.49 -4.12
C VAL A 78 -5.10 0.51 -5.24
N TYR A 79 -4.09 0.63 -6.07
CA TYR A 79 -4.11 1.42 -7.29
C TYR A 79 -4.25 0.54 -8.53
N ALA A 80 -5.07 0.96 -9.49
CA ALA A 80 -5.29 0.24 -10.74
C ALA A 80 -5.03 1.12 -11.97
N ASP A 81 -4.61 0.47 -13.05
CA ASP A 81 -4.52 1.02 -14.41
C ASP A 81 -5.83 0.64 -15.14
N ASP A 82 -6.55 1.62 -15.69
CA ASP A 82 -7.83 1.44 -16.45
C ASP A 82 -7.61 0.62 -17.74
#